data_AF-A0A374BT21-F1
#
_entry.id   AF-A0A374BT21-F1
#
_cell.length_a   1.000
_cell.length_b   1.000
_cell.length_c   1.000
_cell.angle_alpha   90.00
_cell.angle_beta   90.00
_cell.angle_gamma   90.00
#
_symmetry.space_group_name_H-M   'P 1'
#
loop_
_entity.id
_entity.type
_entity.pdbx_description
1 polymer ?
#
loop_
_entity_poly.entity_id
_entity_poly.type
_entity_poly.pdbx_seq_one_letter_code
_entity_poly.pdbx_strand_id
1 'polypeptide(L)'
;MAKSILTPEGDLINYDNLIAVSVEVRSVGVDDEHTEDAYCIVGTDVTNRENLLYHSSDYDKVMSVQGDITRWLQSEAFSTFEMPTADEGGDA
;
A
#
# COMPACT_ATOMS: atom_id res chain seq x y z
N MET A 1 15.07 14.57 7.44
CA MET A 1 13.90 14.96 6.63
C MET A 1 13.15 13.68 6.35
N ALA A 2 11.86 13.63 6.66
CA ALA A 2 11.10 12.39 6.63
C ALA A 2 10.56 12.13 5.22
N LYS A 3 10.60 10.87 4.78
CA LYS A 3 9.84 10.42 3.60
C LYS A 3 8.43 10.03 4.06
N SER A 4 7.43 10.24 3.23
CA SER A 4 6.03 9.89 3.57
C SER A 4 5.33 9.18 2.44
N ILE A 5 4.41 8.29 2.79
CA ILE A 5 3.54 7.56 1.85
C ILE A 5 2.13 8.08 2.07
N LEU A 6 1.46 8.52 1.02
CA LEU A 6 0.03 8.82 1.03
C LEU A 6 -0.72 7.59 0.52
N THR A 7 -1.52 6.97 1.38
CA THR A 7 -2.33 5.79 1.00
C THR A 7 -3.51 6.21 0.12
N PRO A 8 -4.15 5.26 -0.60
CA PRO A 8 -5.36 5.54 -1.36
C PRO A 8 -6.50 6.10 -0.50
N GLU A 9 -6.57 5.69 0.77
CA GLU A 9 -7.56 6.16 1.75
C GLU A 9 -7.26 7.57 2.29
N GLY A 10 -6.12 8.16 1.90
CA GLY A 10 -5.70 9.50 2.32
C GLY A 10 -4.90 9.53 3.62
N ASP A 11 -4.51 8.38 4.17
CA ASP A 11 -3.64 8.31 5.34
C ASP A 11 -2.18 8.65 4.98
N LEU A 12 -1.54 9.44 5.84
CA LEU A 12 -0.14 9.79 5.70
C LEU A 12 0.73 8.93 6.62
N ILE A 13 1.52 8.05 6.04
CA ILE A 13 2.41 7.14 6.76
C ILE A 13 3.84 7.66 6.72
N ASN A 14 4.46 7.79 7.89
CA ASN A 14 5.87 8.17 8.00
C ASN A 14 6.77 6.97 7.64
N TYR A 15 7.53 7.08 6.56
CA TYR A 15 8.42 6.01 6.10
C TYR A 15 9.60 5.76 7.04
N ASP A 16 10.09 6.76 7.78
CA ASP A 16 11.15 6.53 8.76
C ASP A 16 10.75 5.49 9.83
N ASN A 17 9.44 5.27 9.99
CA ASN A 17 8.90 4.25 10.87
C ASN A 17 8.71 2.90 10.18
N LEU A 18 8.92 2.75 8.87
CA LEU A 18 8.63 1.51 8.15
C LEU A 18 9.83 0.56 8.17
N ILE A 19 9.63 -0.67 8.63
CA ILE A 19 10.67 -1.70 8.74
C ILE A 19 10.58 -2.77 7.64
N ALA A 20 9.40 -3.01 7.08
CA ALA A 20 9.18 -4.00 6.03
C ALA A 20 8.01 -3.63 5.12
N VAL A 21 8.08 -4.11 3.87
CA VAL A 21 6.97 -4.09 2.91
C VAL A 21 6.79 -5.51 2.37
N SER A 22 5.60 -6.07 2.52
CA SER A 22 5.22 -7.40 2.03
C SER A 22 4.01 -7.32 1.12
N VAL A 23 3.80 -8.38 0.32
CA VAL A 23 2.55 -8.60 -0.41
C VAL A 23 1.86 -9.83 0.14
N GLU A 24 0.61 -9.65 0.52
CA GLU A 24 -0.20 -10.67 1.20
C GLU A 24 -1.62 -10.66 0.65
N VAL A 25 -2.30 -11.80 0.68
CA VAL A 25 -3.74 -11.86 0.38
C VAL A 25 -4.50 -11.56 1.67
N ARG A 26 -5.33 -10.51 1.67
CA ARG A 26 -6.18 -10.14 2.80
C ARG A 26 -7.59 -9.88 2.29
N SER A 27 -8.57 -10.14 3.13
CA SER A 27 -9.95 -9.75 2.86
C SER A 27 -10.09 -8.24 3.10
N VAL A 28 -10.39 -7.49 2.04
CA VAL A 28 -10.57 -6.04 2.05
C VAL A 28 -12.05 -5.74 1.89
N GLY A 29 -12.57 -4.81 2.69
CA GLY A 29 -13.94 -4.34 2.56
C GLY A 29 -14.09 -3.54 1.27
N VAL A 30 -14.96 -4.00 0.38
CA VAL A 30 -15.35 -3.28 -0.83
C VAL A 30 -16.52 -2.33 -0.50
N ASP A 31 -17.44 -2.80 0.36
CA ASP A 31 -18.58 -2.05 0.89
C ASP A 31 -18.91 -2.49 2.34
N ASP A 32 -19.83 -1.79 3.01
CA ASP A 32 -20.25 -2.03 4.42
C ASP A 32 -20.64 -3.49 4.72
N GLU A 33 -21.05 -4.27 3.70
CA GLU A 33 -21.48 -5.67 3.85
C GLU A 33 -20.61 -6.68 3.10
N HIS A 34 -19.61 -6.27 2.30
CA HIS A 34 -18.92 -7.15 1.36
C HIS A 34 -17.40 -7.06 1.51
N THR A 35 -16.77 -8.20 1.76
CA THR A 35 -15.32 -8.35 1.82
C THR A 35 -14.86 -9.30 0.72
N GLU A 36 -13.87 -8.88 -0.05
CA GLU A 36 -13.24 -9.72 -1.07
C GLU A 36 -11.76 -9.93 -0.77
N ASP A 37 -11.24 -11.10 -1.13
CA ASP A 37 -9.81 -11.37 -1.02
C ASP A 37 -9.06 -10.62 -2.12
N ALA A 38 -8.19 -9.69 -1.69
CA ALA A 38 -7.37 -8.89 -2.58
C ALA A 38 -5.88 -9.05 -2.25
N TYR A 39 -5.05 -8.83 -3.26
CA TYR A 39 -3.61 -8.72 -3.05
C TYR A 39 -3.31 -7.35 -2.44
N CYS A 40 -2.65 -7.36 -1.29
CA CYS A 40 -2.42 -6.19 -0.46
C CYS A 40 -0.92 -5.94 -0.29
N ILE A 41 -0.49 -4.69 -0.46
CA ILE A 41 0.82 -4.23 -0.03
C ILE A 41 0.69 -3.80 1.42
N VAL A 42 1.44 -4.47 2.31
CA VAL A 42 1.40 -4.23 3.74
C VAL A 42 2.73 -3.66 4.19
N GLY A 43 2.66 -2.54 4.89
CA GLY A 43 3.78 -1.90 5.53
C GLY A 43 3.83 -2.20 7.02
N THR A 44 4.88 -2.86 7.50
CA THR A 44 5.11 -3.04 8.94
C THR A 44 5.95 -1.90 9.46
N ASP A 45 5.52 -1.25 10.54
CA ASP A 45 6.27 -0.17 11.19
C ASP A 45 7.11 -0.64 12.39
N VAL A 46 7.93 0.26 12.94
CA VAL A 46 8.83 0.04 14.09
C VAL A 46 8.09 -0.39 15.37
N THR A 47 6.78 -0.18 15.44
CA THR A 47 5.92 -0.67 16.54
C THR A 47 5.36 -2.07 16.28
N ASN A 48 5.74 -2.71 15.16
CA ASN A 48 5.17 -3.94 14.61
C ASN A 48 3.69 -3.82 14.22
N ARG A 49 3.20 -2.60 14.01
CA ARG A 49 1.86 -2.39 13.46
C ARG A 49 1.92 -2.52 11.94
N GLU A 50 0.95 -3.24 11.40
CA GLU A 50 0.74 -3.38 9.97
C GLU A 50 -0.18 -2.27 9.48
N ASN A 51 0.20 -1.66 8.36
CA ASN A 51 -0.55 -0.61 7.69
C ASN A 51 -0.84 -1.07 6.26
N LEU A 52 -2.10 -1.05 5.85
CA LEU A 52 -2.48 -1.32 4.47
C LEU A 52 -2.02 -0.13 3.62
N LEU A 53 -1.13 -0.37 2.66
CA LEU A 53 -0.60 0.67 1.81
C LEU A 53 -1.31 0.71 0.46
N TYR A 54 -1.69 -0.44 -0.08
CA TYR A 54 -2.37 -0.57 -1.37
C TYR A 54 -3.08 -1.93 -1.45
N HIS A 55 -4.16 -2.03 -2.22
CA HIS A 55 -4.75 -3.30 -2.58
C HIS A 55 -5.27 -3.29 -4.02
N SER A 56 -5.32 -4.47 -4.64
CA SER A 56 -5.99 -4.71 -5.91
C SER A 56 -6.30 -6.20 -6.08
N SER A 57 -7.33 -6.52 -6.85
CA SER A 57 -7.59 -7.87 -7.35
C SER A 57 -6.56 -8.33 -8.40
N ASP A 58 -5.83 -7.38 -9.01
CA ASP A 58 -4.81 -7.64 -10.02
C ASP A 58 -3.42 -7.78 -9.37
N TYR A 59 -2.86 -8.99 -9.41
CA TYR A 59 -1.54 -9.29 -8.86
C TYR A 59 -0.40 -8.57 -9.60
N ASP A 60 -0.47 -8.46 -10.93
CA ASP A 60 0.54 -7.76 -11.72
C ASP A 60 0.56 -6.26 -11.39
N LYS A 61 -0.63 -5.66 -11.16
CA LYS A 61 -0.75 -4.28 -10.68
C LYS A 61 -0.08 -4.10 -9.31
N VAL A 62 -0.36 -4.99 -8.36
CA VAL A 62 0.26 -4.97 -7.03
C VAL A 62 1.78 -5.12 -7.11
N MET A 63 2.29 -6.03 -7.93
CA MET A 63 3.74 -6.20 -8.15
C MET A 63 4.38 -4.96 -8.78
N SER A 64 3.71 -4.30 -9.72
CA SER A 64 4.20 -3.04 -10.29
C SER A 64 4.31 -1.96 -9.22
N VAL A 65 3.26 -1.76 -8.42
CA VAL A 65 3.24 -0.76 -7.33
C VAL A 65 4.29 -1.09 -6.26
N GLN A 66 4.46 -2.36 -5.92
CA GLN A 66 5.51 -2.82 -5.00
C GLN A 66 6.90 -2.49 -5.54
N GLY A 67 7.13 -2.66 -6.85
CA GLY A 67 8.38 -2.30 -7.50
C GLY A 67 8.65 -0.79 -7.45
N ASP A 68 7.63 0.02 -7.74
CA ASP A 68 7.74 1.48 -7.73
C ASP A 68 8.00 2.04 -6.33
N ILE A 69 7.28 1.56 -5.31
CA ILE A 69 7.55 1.99 -3.93
C ILE A 69 8.94 1.53 -3.51
N THR A 70 9.35 0.29 -3.78
CA THR A 70 10.70 -0.21 -3.45
C THR A 70 11.80 0.63 -4.10
N ARG A 71 11.65 0.97 -5.39
CA ARG A 71 12.59 1.85 -6.10
C ARG A 71 12.63 3.24 -5.47
N TRP A 72 11.48 3.79 -5.11
CA TRP A 72 11.39 5.09 -4.45
C TRP A 72 11.99 5.07 -3.03
N LEU A 73 11.81 3.98 -2.28
CA LEU A 73 12.44 3.77 -0.98
C LEU A 73 13.97 3.81 -1.08
N GLN A 74 14.52 3.16 -2.11
CA GLN A 74 15.96 3.12 -2.38
C GLN A 74 16.52 4.43 -2.94
N SER A 75 15.69 5.36 -3.42
CA SER A 75 16.13 6.66 -3.93
C SER A 75 16.57 7.57 -2.78
N GLU A 76 17.64 8.36 -2.93
CA GLU A 76 18.06 9.34 -1.91
C GLU A 76 17.16 10.60 -1.87
N ALA A 77 16.19 10.70 -2.79
CA ALA A 77 15.28 11.84 -2.86
C ALA A 77 14.27 11.87 -1.70
N PHE A 78 14.22 12.98 -0.99
CA PHE A 78 13.16 13.29 -0.03
C PHE A 78 11.92 13.75 -0.81
N SER A 79 10.85 12.97 -0.77
CA SER A 79 9.58 13.29 -1.42
C SER A 79 8.44 12.58 -0.68
N THR A 80 7.20 12.81 -1.10
CA THR A 80 6.05 11.94 -0.82
C THR A 80 5.88 10.96 -1.96
N PHE A 81 5.55 9.70 -1.66
CA PHE A 81 5.05 8.74 -2.64
C PHE A 81 3.54 8.65 -2.51
N GLU A 82 2.84 8.97 -3.59
CA GLU A 82 1.38 8.86 -3.67
C GLU A 82 1.05 7.48 -4.22
N MET A 83 0.38 6.65 -3.42
CA MET A 83 -0.11 5.37 -3.91
C MET A 83 -1.14 5.60 -5.01
N PRO A 84 -1.13 4.79 -6.08
CA PRO A 84 -2.19 4.86 -7.07
C PRO A 84 -3.53 4.53 -6.42
N THR A 85 -4.62 4.96 -7.03
CA THR A 85 -5.96 4.57 -6.57
C THR A 85 -6.10 3.05 -6.60
N ALA A 86 -6.60 2.47 -5.50
CA ALA A 86 -6.97 1.07 -5.47
C ALA A 86 -8.05 0.82 -6.54
N ASP A 87 -8.04 -0.38 -7.13
CA ASP A 87 -9.14 -0.77 -8.01
C ASP A 87 -10.35 -1.05 -7.10
N GLU A 88 -11.33 -0.15 -7.09
CA GLU A 88 -12.69 -0.50 -6.68
C GLU A 88 -13.19 -1.47 -7.76
N GLY A 89 -13.35 -2.75 -7.41
CA GLY A 89 -13.79 -3.78 -8.34
C GLY A 89 -14.98 -3.28 -9.14
N GLY A 90 -14.75 -3.06 -10.43
CA GLY A 90 -15.80 -2.60 -11.34
C GLY A 90 -16.86 -3.67 -11.48
N ASP A 91 -18.00 -3.47 -10.84
CA ASP A 91 -19.24 -4.21 -11.07
C ASP A 91 -19.66 -4.00 -12.54
N ALA A 92 -19.83 -5.10 -13.28
CA ALA A 92 -20.30 -5.10 -14.67
C ALA A 92 -21.65 -5.81 -14.79
#